data_AF-T0GXK1-F1
#
_entry.id   AF-T0GXK1-F1
#
_cell.length_a   1.000
_cell.length_b   1.000
_cell.length_c   1.000
_cell.angle_alpha   90.00
_cell.angle_beta   90.00
_cell.angle_gamma   90.00
#
_symmetry.space_group_name_H-M   'P 1'
#
loop_
_entity.id
_entity.type
_entity.pdbx_description
1 polymer ?
#
loop_
_entity_poly.entity_id
_entity_poly.type
_entity_poly.pdbx_seq_one_letter_code
_entity_poly.pdbx_strand_id
1 'polypeptide(L)' 'MSQAGFARLLWAHKRTVQRWEAGTMRPTGAALALLTLVKRRGIQILT' A
#
# COMPACT_ATOMS: atom_id res chain seq x y z
N MET A 1 -9.39 -3.65 -7.37
CA MET A 1 -9.30 -3.73 -5.89
C MET A 1 -9.64 -2.36 -5.32
N SER A 2 -10.35 -2.26 -4.20
CA SER A 2 -10.72 -0.96 -3.61
C SER A 2 -9.61 -0.42 -2.68
N GLN A 3 -9.56 0.90 -2.47
CA GLN A 3 -8.61 1.51 -1.50
C GLN A 3 -8.73 0.90 -0.10
N ALA A 4 -9.95 0.59 0.34
CA ALA A 4 -10.17 -0.02 1.66
C ALA A 4 -9.66 -1.48 1.72
N GLY A 5 -9.84 -2.24 0.64
CA GLY A 5 -9.28 -3.59 0.52
C GLY A 5 -7.75 -3.56 0.54
N PHE A 6 -7.14 -2.65 -0.24
CA PHE A 6 -5.69 -2.49 -0.26
C PHE A 6 -5.11 -2.08 1.09
N ALA A 7 -5.78 -1.12 1.74
CA ALA A 7 -5.37 -0.61 3.03
C ALA A 7 -5.35 -1.73 4.08
N ARG A 8 -6.36 -2.61 4.08
CA ARG A 8 -6.42 -3.77 4.98
C ARG A 8 -5.27 -4.75 4.77
N LEU A 9 -4.85 -4.97 3.52
CA LEU A 9 -3.71 -5.83 3.19
C LEU A 9 -2.36 -5.26 3.66
N LEU A 10 -2.24 -3.93 3.71
CA LEU A 10 -1.01 -3.24 4.08
C LEU A 10 -0.99 -2.75 5.54
N TRP A 11 -1.95 -3.16 6.37
CA TRP A 11 -2.23 -2.59 7.69
C TRP A 11 -2.20 -1.06 7.70
N ALA A 12 -2.68 -0.46 6.60
CA ALA A 12 -2.82 0.97 6.44
C ALA A 12 -4.29 1.38 6.62
N HIS A 13 -4.53 2.64 6.91
CA HIS A 13 -5.87 3.22 6.81
C HIS A 13 -6.14 3.69 5.38
N LYS A 14 -7.42 3.65 4.95
CA LYS A 14 -7.86 4.15 3.64
C LYS A 14 -7.35 5.58 3.36
N ARG A 15 -7.41 6.46 4.37
CA ARG A 15 -6.94 7.85 4.26
C ARG A 15 -5.43 7.94 4.02
N THR A 16 -4.65 7.01 4.56
CA THR A 16 -3.20 6.95 4.33
C THR A 16 -2.91 6.57 2.88
N VAL A 17 -3.61 5.55 2.36
CA VAL A 17 -3.52 5.13 0.95
C VAL A 17 -3.93 6.28 0.01
N GLN A 18 -5.01 7.00 0.32
CA GLN A 18 -5.43 8.18 -0.44
C GLN A 18 -4.34 9.26 -0.53
N ARG A 19 -3.63 9.52 0.58
CA ARG A 19 -2.55 10.52 0.58
C ARG A 19 -1.33 10.07 -0.22
N TRP A 20 -1.05 8.76 -0.26
CA TRP A 20 -0.01 8.18 -1.10
C TRP A 20 -0.36 8.31 -2.58
N GLU A 21 -1.59 7.95 -2.96
CA GLU A 21 -2.07 8.06 -4.34
C GLU A 21 -2.11 9.52 -4.81
N ALA A 22 -2.50 10.46 -3.93
CA ALA A 22 -2.48 11.89 -4.22
C ALA A 22 -1.08 12.53 -4.18
N GLY A 23 -0.02 11.77 -3.85
CA GLY A 23 1.36 12.28 -3.75
C GLY A 23 1.64 13.22 -2.57
N THR A 24 0.62 13.53 -1.75
CA THR A 24 0.74 14.40 -0.56
C THR A 24 1.52 13.76 0.58
N MET A 25 1.71 12.44 0.54
CA MET A 25 2.50 11.67 1.50
C MET A 25 3.21 10.55 0.77
N ARG A 26 4.42 10.20 1.18
CA ARG A 26 5.12 9.01 0.68
C ARG A 26 5.01 7.86 1.69
N PRO A 27 4.85 6.61 1.25
CA PRO A 27 4.95 5.46 2.13
C PRO A 27 6.37 5.35 2.71
N THR A 28 6.47 4.94 3.96
CA THR A 28 7.75 4.77 4.68
C THR A 28 7.76 3.44 5.43
N GLY A 29 8.95 3.02 5.87
CA GLY A 29 9.13 1.80 6.67
C GLY A 29 8.58 0.53 6.01
N ALA A 30 7.84 -0.27 6.78
CA ALA A 30 7.30 -1.55 6.32
C ALA A 30 6.34 -1.42 5.12
N ALA A 31 5.56 -0.34 5.05
CA ALA A 31 4.66 -0.11 3.93
C ALA A 31 5.42 0.10 2.61
N LEU A 32 6.53 0.84 2.64
CA LEU A 32 7.38 1.02 1.46
C LEU A 32 8.05 -0.30 1.04
N ALA A 33 8.49 -1.10 2.01
CA ALA A 33 9.09 -2.41 1.74
C ALA A 33 8.07 -3.37 1.08
N LEU A 34 6.86 -3.44 1.62
CA LEU A 34 5.76 -4.24 1.05
C LEU A 34 5.38 -3.76 -0.34
N LEU A 35 5.19 -2.45 -0.56
CA LEU A 35 4.89 -1.90 -1.88
C LEU A 35 6.00 -2.20 -2.89
N THR A 36 7.26 -2.15 -2.46
CA THR A 36 8.41 -2.52 -3.30
C THR A 36 8.38 -4.01 -3.66
N LEU A 37 8.01 -4.87 -2.71
CA LEU A 37 7.89 -6.30 -2.94
C LEU A 37 6.72 -6.60 -3.89
N VAL A 38 5.56 -5.94 -3.71
CA VAL A 38 4.39 -6.04 -4.60
C VAL A 38 4.78 -5.61 -6.02
N LYS A 39 5.52 -4.51 -6.14
CA LYS A 39 6.00 -4.02 -7.45
C LYS A 39 6.93 -5.03 -8.14
N ARG A 40 7.75 -5.77 -7.40
CA ARG A 40 8.72 -6.72 -7.95
C ARG A 40 8.14 -8.11 -8.23
N ARG A 41 7.22 -8.58 -7.38
CA ARG A 41 6.72 -9.97 -7.38
C ARG A 41 5.24 -10.10 -7.72
N GLY A 42 4.54 -8.98 -7.88
CA GLY A 42 3.09 -8.94 -8.06
C GLY A 42 2.35 -8.92 -6.73
N ILE A 43 1.03 -8.70 -6.82
CA ILE A 43 0.16 -8.53 -5.66
C ILE A 43 -0.12 -9.83 -4.89
N GLN A 44 0.22 -10.97 -5.48
CA GLN A 44 0.03 -12.31 -4.90
C GLN A 44 0.74 -12.49 -3.56
N ILE A 45 1.76 -11.67 -3.26
CA ILE A 45 2.47 -11.72 -1.97
C ILE A 45 1.63 -11.21 -0.78
N LEU A 46 0.52 -10.54 -1.04
CA LEU A 46 -0.39 -10.01 -0.02
C LEU A 46 -1.61 -10.90 0.20
N THR A 47 -1.74 -11.99 -0.56
CA THR A 47 -2.88 -12.92 -0.54
C THR A 47 -2.43 -14.25 0.01
#